data_AF-A0A4Y2NTI1-F1
#
_entry.id   AF-A0A4Y2NTI1-F1
#
_cell.length_a   1.000
_cell.length_b   1.000
_cell.length_c   1.000
_cell.angle_alpha   90.00
_cell.angle_beta   90.00
_cell.angle_gamma   90.00
#
_symmetry.space_group_name_H-M   'P 1'
#
loop_
_entity.id
_entity.type
_entity.pdbx_description
1 polymer ?
#
loop_
_entity_poly.entity_id
_entity_poly.type
_entity_poly.pdbx_seq_one_letter_code
_entity_poly.pdbx_strand_id
1 'polypeptide(L)'
;MPSQNVEKSVYCYGCGYTGFIKSKCAKCVPKKDGAHVNAIQVFTCFTLPVALLDTEVYEATGTVCADTGASQSVGAELMFNFLQKRGQKFIEIYLAVCLADSQQSTSTVLKTTMPITVHGRTFHTDLIFLPHAKGNRSLLGVDILRK
;
A
#
# COMPACT_ATOMS: atom_id res chain seq x y z
N MET A 1 -37.79 -19.42 -13.37
CA MET A 1 -36.90 -18.55 -12.57
C MET A 1 -36.12 -17.67 -13.54
N PRO A 2 -36.28 -16.34 -13.54
CA PRO A 2 -35.53 -15.50 -14.46
C PRO A 2 -34.07 -15.43 -14.00
N SER A 3 -33.19 -15.78 -14.93
CA SER A 3 -31.74 -15.62 -14.84
C SER A 3 -31.39 -14.17 -14.52
N GLN A 4 -30.86 -13.92 -13.33
CA GLN A 4 -30.30 -12.63 -12.97
C GLN A 4 -29.09 -12.39 -13.88
N ASN A 5 -29.27 -11.52 -14.88
CA ASN A 5 -28.16 -10.88 -15.58
C ASN A 5 -27.36 -10.14 -14.50
N VAL A 6 -26.23 -10.72 -14.06
CA VAL A 6 -25.24 -9.99 -13.28
C VAL A 6 -24.69 -8.94 -14.23
N GLU A 7 -25.28 -7.75 -14.18
CA GLU A 7 -24.77 -6.61 -14.89
C GLU A 7 -23.33 -6.41 -14.40
N LYS A 8 -22.36 -6.84 -15.23
CA LYS A 8 -20.92 -6.68 -14.96
C LYS A 8 -20.59 -5.19 -15.08
N SER A 9 -21.11 -4.40 -14.17
CA SER A 9 -20.83 -2.98 -14.06
C SER A 9 -19.39 -2.85 -13.60
N VAL A 10 -18.55 -2.30 -14.46
CA VAL A 10 -17.20 -1.89 -14.07
C VAL A 10 -17.36 -0.82 -13.01
N TYR A 11 -16.79 -1.01 -11.83
CA TYR A 11 -16.78 0.00 -10.79
C TYR A 11 -15.35 0.36 -10.40
N CYS A 12 -15.17 1.61 -10.00
CA CYS A 12 -13.89 2.09 -9.53
C CYS A 12 -13.64 1.40 -8.21
N TYR A 13 -12.71 0.45 -8.19
CA TYR A 13 -12.32 -0.22 -6.95
C TYR A 13 -11.84 0.78 -5.89
N GLY A 14 -11.39 1.97 -6.32
CA GLY A 14 -11.07 3.14 -5.51
C GLY A 14 -12.18 3.62 -4.58
N CYS A 15 -13.31 4.02 -5.15
CA CYS A 15 -14.36 4.76 -4.44
C CYS A 15 -15.78 4.22 -4.70
N GLY A 16 -15.89 3.06 -5.35
CA GLY A 16 -17.15 2.43 -5.76
C GLY A 16 -17.86 3.12 -6.93
N TYR A 17 -17.27 4.16 -7.54
CA TYR A 17 -17.93 4.90 -8.63
C TYR A 17 -18.10 4.03 -9.88
N THR A 18 -19.35 3.83 -10.31
CA THR A 18 -19.72 2.95 -11.42
C THR A 18 -19.31 3.53 -12.77
N GLY A 19 -18.98 2.66 -13.72
CA GLY A 19 -18.57 3.00 -15.09
C GLY A 19 -17.08 3.29 -15.28
N PHE A 20 -16.25 3.30 -14.23
CA PHE A 20 -14.85 3.72 -14.31
C PHE A 20 -13.90 2.73 -13.64
N ILE A 21 -12.75 2.47 -14.25
CA ILE A 21 -11.59 1.87 -13.56
C ILE A 21 -10.81 2.96 -12.81
N LYS A 22 -10.09 2.64 -11.72
CA LYS A 22 -9.41 3.63 -10.86
C LYS A 22 -8.55 4.63 -11.63
N SER A 23 -7.78 4.17 -12.63
CA SER A 23 -6.91 5.04 -13.45
C SER A 23 -7.66 6.08 -14.28
N LYS A 24 -8.96 5.90 -14.52
CA LYS A 24 -9.84 6.81 -15.25
C LYS A 24 -10.94 7.41 -14.37
N CYS A 25 -10.91 7.17 -13.07
CA CYS A 25 -11.96 7.62 -12.18
C CYS A 25 -11.83 9.12 -11.90
N ALA A 26 -12.77 9.92 -12.41
CA ALA A 26 -12.78 11.37 -12.20
C ALA A 26 -12.79 11.78 -10.71
N LYS A 27 -13.25 10.91 -9.80
CA LYS A 27 -13.20 11.13 -8.35
C LYS A 27 -11.84 10.81 -7.71
N CYS A 28 -11.07 9.89 -8.29
CA CYS A 28 -9.79 9.43 -7.73
C CYS A 28 -8.57 10.02 -8.44
N VAL A 29 -8.75 10.63 -9.61
CA VAL A 29 -7.68 11.33 -10.32
C VAL A 29 -7.36 12.62 -9.55
N PRO A 30 -6.11 12.81 -9.08
CA PRO A 30 -5.73 14.05 -8.41
C PRO A 30 -5.87 15.23 -9.38
N LYS A 31 -6.49 16.33 -8.92
CA LYS A 31 -6.53 17.59 -9.67
C LYS A 31 -5.10 18.08 -9.85
N LYS A 32 -4.71 18.33 -11.10
CA LYS A 32 -3.39 18.88 -11.47
C LYS A 32 -3.32 20.35 -11.06
N ASP A 33 -3.13 20.62 -9.78
CA ASP A 33 -2.65 21.92 -9.31
C ASP A 33 -1.24 21.76 -8.76
N GLY A 34 -0.33 22.56 -9.31
CA GLY A 34 1.11 22.37 -9.24
C GLY A 34 1.67 22.46 -7.83
N ALA A 35 2.34 21.38 -7.42
CA ALA A 35 3.52 21.35 -6.55
C ALA A 35 4.02 19.90 -6.57
N HIS A 36 5.32 19.68 -6.41
CA HIS A 36 5.86 18.35 -6.13
C HIS A 36 5.19 17.79 -4.86
N VAL A 37 4.15 16.99 -5.02
CA VAL A 37 3.45 16.36 -3.91
C VAL A 37 4.04 14.98 -3.66
N ASN A 38 4.72 14.87 -2.53
CA ASN A 38 5.23 13.63 -1.97
C ASN A 38 4.03 12.85 -1.36
N ALA A 39 3.07 12.50 -2.20
CA ALA A 39 1.81 11.88 -1.78
C ALA A 39 1.86 10.37 -2.04
N ILE A 40 1.61 9.57 -1.00
CA ILE A 40 1.53 8.11 -1.12
C ILE A 40 0.08 7.69 -1.14
N GLN A 41 -0.33 7.04 -2.22
CA GLN A 41 -1.61 6.35 -2.29
C GLN A 41 -1.43 4.93 -1.72
N VAL A 42 -2.21 4.57 -0.70
CA VAL A 42 -2.27 3.24 -0.08
C VAL A 42 -3.69 2.70 -0.24
N PHE A 43 -3.85 1.54 -0.89
CA PHE A 43 -5.17 1.05 -1.30
C PHE A 43 -5.49 -0.34 -0.73
N THR A 44 -5.95 -0.40 0.52
CA THR A 44 -6.31 -1.68 1.14
C THR A 44 -7.70 -2.18 0.71
N CYS A 45 -7.74 -3.12 -0.24
CA CYS A 45 -8.98 -3.84 -0.59
C CYS A 45 -9.12 -5.11 0.28
N PHE A 46 -10.03 -5.09 1.27
CA PHE A 46 -10.22 -6.18 2.22
C PHE A 46 -11.23 -7.27 1.79
N THR A 47 -11.77 -7.21 0.57
CA THR A 47 -12.93 -8.05 0.16
C THR A 47 -12.66 -9.04 -0.98
N LEU A 48 -11.42 -9.13 -1.47
CA LEU A 48 -10.99 -10.05 -2.52
C LEU A 48 -9.89 -10.99 -1.98
N PRO A 49 -9.61 -12.15 -2.61
CA PRO A 49 -8.46 -12.96 -2.21
C PRO A 49 -7.21 -12.10 -2.19
N VAL A 50 -6.68 -11.88 -0.99
CA VAL A 50 -5.45 -11.11 -0.80
C VAL A 50 -4.31 -11.98 -1.29
N ALA A 51 -3.61 -11.53 -2.34
CA ALA A 51 -2.39 -12.18 -2.79
C ALA A 51 -1.34 -12.03 -1.70
N LEU A 52 -1.05 -13.12 -0.99
CA LEU A 52 -0.06 -13.18 0.07
C LEU A 52 1.28 -13.62 -0.52
N LEU A 53 2.33 -12.87 -0.19
CA LEU A 53 3.70 -13.16 -0.58
C LEU A 53 4.54 -13.45 0.66
N ASP A 54 5.33 -14.52 0.60
CA ASP A 54 6.32 -14.78 1.62
C ASP A 54 7.54 -13.90 1.39
N THR A 55 7.97 -13.26 2.46
CA THR A 55 9.09 -12.33 2.46
C THR A 55 10.05 -12.66 3.56
N GLU A 56 11.33 -12.36 3.31
CA GLU A 56 12.38 -12.52 4.29
C GLU A 56 13.07 -11.19 4.53
N VAL A 57 13.22 -10.87 5.81
CA VAL A 57 13.80 -9.63 6.32
C VAL A 57 14.61 -9.97 7.57
N TYR A 58 15.91 -9.65 7.58
CA TYR A 58 16.83 -10.03 8.67
C TYR A 58 16.72 -11.51 9.06
N GLU A 59 16.75 -12.41 8.08
CA GLU A 59 16.67 -13.87 8.27
C GLU A 59 15.34 -14.34 8.90
N ALA A 60 14.35 -13.45 9.06
CA ALA A 60 13.02 -13.77 9.54
C ALA A 60 12.04 -13.77 8.37
N THR A 61 11.24 -14.83 8.30
CA THR A 61 10.17 -14.97 7.31
C THR A 61 8.88 -14.36 7.82
N GLY A 62 8.16 -13.66 6.95
CA GLY A 62 6.83 -13.15 7.22
C GLY A 62 6.03 -12.98 5.95
N THR A 63 4.70 -12.95 6.09
CA THR A 63 3.80 -12.84 4.95
C THR A 63 3.26 -11.42 4.82
N VAL A 64 3.25 -10.91 3.59
CA VAL A 64 2.79 -9.55 3.25
C VAL A 64 1.75 -9.61 2.15
N CYS A 65 0.92 -8.57 2.03
CA CYS A 65 -0.08 -8.49 0.97
C CYS A 65 0.54 -7.83 -0.26
N ALA A 66 0.40 -8.43 -1.45
CA ALA A 66 0.67 -7.74 -2.70
C ALA A 66 -0.49 -6.77 -2.99
N ASP A 67 -0.18 -5.47 -3.02
CA ASP A 67 -1.15 -4.40 -3.23
C ASP A 67 -0.78 -3.55 -4.45
N THR A 68 -1.31 -3.95 -5.61
CA THR A 68 -1.19 -3.18 -6.87
C THR A 68 -1.83 -1.79 -6.82
N GLY A 69 -2.68 -1.53 -5.82
CA GLY A 69 -3.31 -0.22 -5.62
C GLY A 69 -2.48 0.72 -4.75
N ALA A 70 -1.46 0.21 -4.05
CA ALA A 70 -0.50 0.99 -3.28
C ALA A 70 0.69 1.43 -4.14
N SER A 71 1.02 2.72 -4.04
CA SER A 71 2.16 3.34 -4.73
C SER A 71 3.50 3.03 -4.06
N GLN A 72 3.52 2.83 -2.74
CA GLN A 72 4.69 2.45 -1.96
C GLN A 72 4.35 1.32 -1.01
N SER A 73 5.37 0.57 -0.62
CA SER A 73 5.27 -0.49 0.37
C SER A 73 5.07 0.07 1.78
N VAL A 74 4.12 -0.50 2.52
CA VAL A 74 3.74 -0.07 3.86
C VAL A 74 3.96 -1.19 4.84
N GLY A 75 4.76 -0.96 5.87
CA GLY A 75 5.00 -1.94 6.92
C GLY A 75 3.92 -1.91 8.02
N ALA A 76 3.59 -3.09 8.54
CA ALA A 76 2.79 -3.27 9.74
C ALA A 76 3.52 -2.85 11.02
N GLU A 77 2.75 -2.60 12.08
CA GLU A 77 3.27 -2.42 13.44
C GLU A 77 4.19 -3.58 13.88
N LEU A 78 3.84 -4.83 13.57
CA LEU A 78 4.67 -5.98 13.94
C LEU A 78 6.03 -5.96 13.24
N MET A 79 6.06 -5.60 11.96
CA MET A 79 7.28 -5.46 11.19
C MET A 79 8.14 -4.31 11.72
N PHE A 80 7.50 -3.18 12.04
CA PHE A 80 8.18 -2.03 12.66
C PHE A 80 8.88 -2.42 13.97
N ASN A 81 8.15 -3.05 14.90
CA ASN A 81 8.70 -3.47 16.18
C ASN A 81 9.83 -4.50 16.01
N PHE A 82 9.71 -5.42 15.06
CA PHE A 82 10.75 -6.38 14.73
C PHE A 82 12.03 -5.68 14.24
N LEU A 83 11.89 -4.75 13.29
CA LEU A 83 13.01 -3.98 12.74
C LEU A 83 13.67 -3.09 13.80
N GLN A 84 12.89 -2.44 14.66
CA GLN A 84 13.43 -1.66 15.78
C GLN A 84 14.27 -2.51 16.73
N LYS A 85 13.82 -3.72 17.08
CA LYS A 85 14.58 -4.65 17.94
C LYS A 85 15.90 -5.10 17.29
N ARG A 86 15.99 -5.07 15.96
CA ARG A 86 17.21 -5.35 15.19
C ARG A 86 18.10 -4.11 14.99
N GLY A 87 17.73 -2.96 15.57
CA GLY A 87 18.50 -1.72 15.48
C GLY A 87 18.32 -0.98 14.15
N GLN A 88 17.30 -1.32 13.34
CA GLN A 88 17.04 -0.62 12.10
C GLN A 88 16.70 0.84 12.37
N LYS A 89 17.33 1.75 11.62
CA LYS A 89 17.10 3.19 11.74
C LYS A 89 15.93 3.62 10.85
N PHE A 90 15.15 4.54 11.39
CA PHE A 90 14.03 5.16 10.70
C PHE A 90 14.25 6.65 10.65
N ILE A 91 13.86 7.27 9.54
CA ILE A 91 13.77 8.71 9.42
C ILE A 91 12.30 9.11 9.48
N GLU A 92 12.05 10.25 10.12
CA GLU A 92 10.72 10.84 10.15
C GLU A 92 10.54 11.72 8.91
N ILE A 93 9.44 11.54 8.18
CA ILE A 93 9.11 12.33 7.00
C ILE A 93 7.65 12.75 7.02
N TYR A 94 7.38 13.93 6.46
CA TYR A 94 6.03 14.47 6.32
C TYR A 94 5.48 14.11 4.95
N LEU A 95 4.40 13.31 4.91
CA LEU A 95 3.81 12.81 3.66
C LEU A 95 2.30 13.01 3.65
N ALA A 96 1.78 13.37 2.48
CA ALA A 96 0.34 13.33 2.25
C ALA A 96 -0.05 11.88 1.93
N VAL A 97 -0.75 11.22 2.85
CA VAL A 97 -1.22 9.85 2.65
C VAL A 97 -2.65 9.91 2.15
N CYS A 98 -2.87 9.38 0.94
CA CYS A 98 -4.20 9.17 0.37
C CYS A 98 -4.61 7.71 0.63
N LEU A 99 -5.59 7.50 1.48
CA LEU A 99 -6.13 6.19 1.78
C LEU A 99 -7.17 5.74 0.74
N ALA A 100 -7.58 4.49 0.84
CA ALA A 100 -8.51 3.85 -0.09
C ALA A 100 -9.87 4.59 -0.18
N ASP A 101 -10.35 5.14 0.92
CA ASP A 101 -11.58 5.93 1.00
C ASP A 101 -11.45 7.33 0.37
N SER A 102 -10.32 7.62 -0.28
CA SER A 102 -9.98 8.92 -0.86
C SER A 102 -9.82 10.03 0.19
N GLN A 103 -9.74 9.70 1.48
CA GLN A 103 -9.30 10.64 2.49
C GLN A 103 -7.81 10.89 2.31
N GLN A 104 -7.46 12.16 2.22
CA GLN A 104 -6.09 12.62 2.20
C GLN A 104 -5.79 13.24 3.55
N SER A 105 -4.80 12.68 4.25
CA SER A 105 -4.29 13.26 5.48
C SER A 105 -2.79 13.50 5.33
N THR A 106 -2.32 14.65 5.78
CA THR A 106 -0.89 14.86 5.92
C THR A 106 -0.48 14.31 7.26
N SER A 107 0.40 13.33 7.24
CA SER A 107 0.83 12.62 8.42
C SER A 107 2.34 12.52 8.47
N THR A 108 2.86 12.62 9.68
CA THR A 108 4.22 12.22 9.99
C THR A 108 4.30 10.70 9.91
N VAL A 109 5.14 10.20 9.03
CA VAL A 109 5.38 8.77 8.87
C VAL A 109 6.85 8.46 9.06
N LEU A 110 7.13 7.22 9.45
CA LEU A 110 8.50 6.73 9.56
C LEU A 110 8.87 6.02 8.27
N LYS A 111 10.05 6.30 7.75
CA LYS A 111 10.58 5.69 6.53
C LYS A 111 11.90 5.01 6.83
N THR A 112 12.12 3.86 6.21
CA THR A 112 13.42 3.20 6.19
C THR A 112 13.67 2.58 4.82
N THR A 113 14.94 2.52 4.41
CA THR A 113 15.36 1.82 3.20
C THR A 113 16.08 0.55 3.62
N MET A 114 15.64 -0.60 3.15
CA MET A 114 16.20 -1.88 3.58
C MET A 114 16.03 -2.98 2.52
N PRO A 115 16.86 -4.04 2.56
CA PRO A 115 16.70 -5.20 1.69
C PRO A 115 15.52 -6.08 2.13
N ILE A 116 14.58 -6.33 1.24
CA ILE A 116 13.51 -7.32 1.41
C ILE A 116 13.62 -8.40 0.36
N THR A 117 13.62 -9.66 0.77
CA THR A 117 13.64 -10.79 -0.16
C THR A 117 12.23 -11.30 -0.38
N VAL A 118 11.83 -11.46 -1.64
CA VAL A 118 10.52 -12.00 -2.05
C VAL A 118 10.79 -13.08 -3.08
N HIS A 119 10.34 -14.33 -2.82
CA HIS A 119 10.58 -15.49 -3.69
C HIS A 119 12.05 -15.63 -4.17
N GLY A 120 13.02 -15.44 -3.26
CA GLY A 120 14.45 -15.57 -3.56
C GLY A 120 15.08 -14.38 -4.30
N ARG A 121 14.33 -13.29 -4.54
CA ARG A 121 14.85 -12.03 -5.10
C ARG A 121 14.88 -10.95 -4.04
N THR A 122 16.03 -10.30 -3.86
CA THR A 122 16.20 -9.23 -2.88
C THR A 122 16.06 -7.85 -3.53
N PHE A 123 15.19 -7.03 -2.97
CA PHE A 123 14.93 -5.66 -3.39
C PHE A 123 15.37 -4.69 -2.30
N HIS A 124 16.17 -3.68 -2.64
CA HIS A 124 16.38 -2.54 -1.74
C HIS A 124 15.22 -1.56 -1.96
N THR A 125 14.36 -1.45 -0.96
CA THR A 125 13.12 -0.69 -1.08
C THR A 125 12.93 0.24 0.09
N ASP A 126 12.18 1.30 -0.18
CA ASP A 126 11.63 2.16 0.85
C ASP A 126 10.39 1.49 1.45
N LEU A 127 10.36 1.41 2.78
CA LEU A 127 9.20 1.00 3.56
C LEU A 127 8.75 2.17 4.42
N ILE A 128 7.48 2.51 4.32
CA ILE A 128 6.85 3.51 5.19
C ILE A 128 6.02 2.85 6.28
N PHE A 129 5.98 3.48 7.45
CA PHE A 129 5.26 3.02 8.62
C PHE A 129 4.41 4.17 9.14
N LEU A 130 3.13 3.89 9.34
CA LEU A 130 2.17 4.81 9.93
C LEU A 130 2.18 4.58 11.45
N PRO A 131 2.79 5.45 12.27
CA PRO A 131 2.99 5.18 13.70
C PRO A 131 1.69 5.00 14.50
N HIS A 132 0.59 5.58 14.01
CA HIS A 132 -0.74 5.49 14.62
C HIS A 132 -1.56 4.30 14.13
N ALA A 133 -1.13 3.60 13.07
CA ALA A 133 -1.84 2.42 12.58
C ALA A 133 -1.54 1.21 13.48
N LYS A 134 -2.61 0.56 13.95
CA LYS A 134 -2.54 -0.64 14.80
C LYS A 134 -3.26 -1.80 14.12
N GLY A 135 -2.74 -3.02 14.31
CA GLY A 135 -3.33 -4.23 13.71
C GLY A 135 -3.36 -4.24 12.18
N ASN A 136 -2.61 -3.36 11.52
CA ASN A 136 -2.50 -3.32 10.07
C ASN A 136 -1.62 -4.47 9.57
N ARG A 137 -1.87 -4.91 8.33
CA ARG A 137 -0.99 -5.85 7.62
C ARG A 137 0.06 -5.10 6.83
N SER A 138 1.23 -5.72 6.64
CA SER A 138 2.25 -5.19 5.73
C SER A 138 1.79 -5.39 4.30
N LEU A 139 2.07 -4.40 3.45
CA LEU A 139 1.66 -4.33 2.06
C LEU A 139 2.90 -4.05 1.19
N LEU A 140 3.02 -4.75 0.06
CA LEU A 140 3.98 -4.42 -0.98
C LEU A 140 3.27 -3.67 -2.09
N GLY A 141 3.74 -2.46 -2.37
CA GLY A 141 3.21 -1.62 -3.43
C GLY A 141 3.83 -1.94 -4.79
N VAL A 142 3.41 -1.15 -5.78
CA VAL A 142 3.96 -1.23 -7.15
C VAL A 142 5.42 -0.80 -7.26
N ASP A 143 5.99 -0.19 -6.22
CA ASP A 143 7.41 0.11 -6.06
C ASP A 143 8.28 -1.15 -6.07
N ILE A 144 7.73 -2.27 -5.60
CA ILE A 144 8.35 -3.60 -5.66
C ILE A 144 7.69 -4.45 -6.74
N LEU A 145 6.35 -4.49 -6.81
CA LEU A 145 5.64 -5.44 -7.69
C LEU A 145 5.88 -5.25 -9.19
N ARG A 146 6.44 -4.12 -9.62
CA ARG A 146 6.78 -3.84 -11.03
C ARG A 146 8.23 -4.17 -11.40
N LYS A 147 9.07 -4.57 -10.44
CA LYS A 147 10.48 -4.90 -10.64
C LYS A 147 10.65 -6.41 -10.82
#